data_AF-A0A9E3TPI7-F1
#
_entry.id   AF-A0A9E3TPI7-F1
#
_cell.length_a   1.000
_cell.length_b   1.000
_cell.length_c   1.000
_cell.angle_alpha   90.00
_cell.angle_beta   90.00
_cell.angle_gamma   90.00
#
_symmetry.space_group_name_H-M   'P 1'
#
loop_
_entity.id
_entity.type
_entity.pdbx_description
1 polymer ?
#
loop_
_entity_poly.entity_id
_entity_poly.type
_entity_poly.pdbx_seq_one_letter_code
_entity_poly.pdbx_strand_id
1 'polypeptide(L)'
;MKIPRPSALAVLLSALVPCSVVMAQLDDDTYYLDGPDPGDYFVIRATESQQEQLYDAETKHWSELQALKRKLNELQEEIRTLELDQELQVEKLLTQVQLRAINEQRRAATRRRVKDNGPFLQEFASFAAQISDAEGVVIYEGLPRGTAEDLARIKSKSETIQIDGFDFYREPLVGKPTTVEKLRELLTNYQSFSPTLGDKFCGGFHPDIGLRYTAKGKEAHTHVCLGCFEILTIVGEERHSFDFDFAVWNRFADIAESVFVNHKFEHPLRTPQDSPDTR
;
A
#
# COMPACT_ATOMS: atom_id res chain seq x y z
N MET A 1 68.56 -13.94 75.42
CA MET A 1 67.23 -13.90 74.77
C MET A 1 67.48 -13.80 73.27
N LYS A 2 67.22 -14.86 72.50
CA LYS A 2 67.55 -14.94 71.06
C LYS A 2 66.41 -14.31 70.27
N ILE A 3 66.72 -13.28 69.48
CA ILE A 3 65.79 -12.70 68.50
C ILE A 3 65.69 -13.69 67.33
N PRO A 4 64.51 -14.21 66.96
CA PRO A 4 64.38 -15.08 65.80
C PRO A 4 64.58 -14.26 64.53
N ARG A 5 65.28 -14.85 63.54
CA ARG A 5 65.42 -14.30 62.20
C ARG A 5 64.04 -14.15 61.55
N PRO A 6 63.78 -13.09 60.76
CA PRO A 6 62.53 -12.98 60.03
C PRO A 6 62.46 -14.12 59.01
N SER A 7 61.46 -14.99 59.18
CA SER A 7 61.10 -16.02 58.22
C SER A 7 60.43 -15.39 57.00
N ALA A 8 60.47 -16.10 55.87
CA ALA A 8 59.91 -15.74 54.57
C ALA A 8 58.37 -15.45 54.55
N LEU A 9 57.74 -15.26 55.70
CA LEU A 9 56.31 -14.99 55.85
C LEU A 9 55.91 -13.57 55.45
N ALA A 10 56.82 -12.60 55.49
CA ALA A 10 56.50 -11.20 55.18
C ALA A 10 56.28 -10.93 53.68
N VAL A 11 56.81 -11.79 52.79
CA VAL A 11 56.70 -11.60 51.32
C VAL A 11 55.44 -12.28 50.75
N LEU A 12 54.76 -13.14 51.52
CA LEU A 12 53.59 -13.90 51.06
C LEU A 12 52.24 -13.28 51.46
N LEU A 13 52.22 -12.29 52.36
CA LEU A 13 51.00 -11.63 52.82
C LEU A 13 50.45 -10.57 51.84
N SER A 14 51.25 -10.10 50.88
CA SER A 14 50.80 -9.14 49.85
C SER A 14 49.99 -9.76 48.72
N ALA A 15 49.97 -11.09 48.58
CA ALA A 15 49.32 -11.80 47.47
C ALA A 15 47.87 -12.25 47.76
N LEU A 16 47.41 -12.19 49.02
CA LEU A 16 46.14 -12.84 49.42
C LEU A 16 45.10 -11.92 50.09
N VAL A 17 45.45 -10.66 50.38
CA VAL A 17 44.49 -9.71 50.95
C VAL A 17 44.45 -8.48 50.05
N PRO A 18 43.33 -8.19 49.36
CA PRO A 18 43.13 -6.94 48.64
C PRO A 18 42.79 -5.83 49.65
N CYS A 19 43.54 -5.75 50.74
CA CYS A 19 43.57 -4.56 51.57
C CYS A 19 44.52 -3.61 50.89
N SER A 20 44.03 -2.42 50.56
CA SER A 20 44.84 -1.28 50.17
C SER A 20 45.86 -1.05 51.28
N VAL A 21 47.06 -1.62 51.15
CA VAL A 21 48.14 -1.33 52.09
C VAL A 21 48.52 0.11 51.84
N VAL A 22 48.00 1.01 52.69
CA VAL A 22 48.42 2.41 52.69
C VAL A 22 49.74 2.45 53.45
N MET A 23 50.86 2.29 52.72
CA MET A 23 52.17 2.51 53.31
C MET A 23 52.37 4.02 53.50
N ALA A 24 52.15 4.51 54.71
CA ALA A 24 52.57 5.85 55.10
C ALA A 24 54.01 5.81 55.61
N GLN A 25 54.93 6.49 54.91
CA GLN A 25 56.31 6.67 55.36
C GLN A 25 56.35 7.77 56.43
N LEU A 26 56.81 7.42 57.64
CA LEU A 26 56.98 8.38 58.74
C LEU A 26 58.43 8.89 58.80
N ASP A 27 59.41 7.99 58.69
CA ASP A 27 60.86 8.26 58.72
C ASP A 27 61.59 7.40 57.65
N ASP A 28 62.89 7.64 57.35
CA ASP A 28 63.63 7.06 56.21
C ASP A 28 63.63 5.51 56.12
N ASP A 29 63.46 4.77 57.23
CA ASP A 29 63.60 3.30 57.27
C ASP A 29 62.41 2.52 57.88
N THR A 30 61.29 3.18 58.19
CA THR A 30 60.18 2.55 58.93
C THR A 30 58.85 2.68 58.21
N TYR A 31 58.22 1.54 57.95
CA TYR A 31 56.92 1.44 57.29
C TYR A 31 55.88 0.79 58.20
N TYR A 32 54.64 1.27 58.11
CA TYR A 32 53.48 0.69 58.79
C TYR A 32 52.64 -0.08 57.79
N LEU A 33 52.28 -1.32 58.13
CA LEU A 33 51.22 -2.06 57.46
C LEU A 33 50.00 -2.06 58.35
N ASP A 34 48.86 -1.60 57.84
CA ASP A 34 47.58 -1.77 58.52
C ASP A 34 47.31 -3.26 58.76
N GLY A 35 47.02 -3.57 60.02
CA GLY A 35 46.57 -4.89 60.43
C GLY A 35 45.12 -5.15 60.02
N PRO A 36 44.64 -6.38 60.20
CA PRO A 36 43.27 -6.75 59.85
C PRO A 36 42.21 -6.02 60.69
N ASP A 37 42.58 -5.52 61.88
CA ASP A 37 41.68 -4.81 62.80
C ASP A 37 41.99 -3.31 62.84
N PRO A 38 40.96 -2.43 62.93
CA PRO A 38 41.17 -0.98 63.01
C PRO A 38 42.03 -0.59 64.22
N GLY A 39 43.22 -0.03 63.95
CA GLY A 39 44.16 0.41 64.98
C GLY A 39 45.34 -0.53 65.24
N ASP A 40 45.38 -1.69 64.61
CA ASP A 40 46.55 -2.55 64.58
C ASP A 40 47.48 -2.14 63.43
N TYR A 41 48.77 -1.99 63.73
CA TYR A 41 49.77 -1.68 62.72
C TYR A 41 51.03 -2.52 62.95
N PHE A 42 51.55 -3.09 61.87
CA PHE A 42 52.84 -3.77 61.91
C PHE A 42 53.94 -2.82 61.46
N VAL A 43 54.94 -2.62 62.32
CA VAL A 43 56.12 -1.83 62.00
C VAL A 43 57.15 -2.72 61.33
N ILE A 44 57.46 -2.47 60.07
CA ILE A 44 58.50 -3.17 59.33
C ILE A 44 59.65 -2.20 59.07
N ARG A 45 60.86 -2.59 59.51
CA ARG A 45 62.10 -1.95 59.07
C ARG A 45 62.64 -2.71 57.87
N ALA A 46 62.73 -2.03 56.73
CA ALA A 46 63.33 -2.57 55.52
C ALA A 46 64.74 -1.98 55.38
N THR A 47 65.72 -2.82 55.06
CA THR A 47 67.04 -2.33 54.61
C THR A 47 66.90 -1.59 53.28
N GLU A 48 67.82 -0.69 52.93
CA GLU A 48 67.81 0.04 51.64
C GLU A 48 67.59 -0.91 50.43
N SER A 49 68.27 -2.07 50.41
CA SER A 49 68.10 -3.07 49.35
C SER A 49 66.69 -3.67 49.29
N GLN A 50 66.00 -3.80 50.43
CA GLN A 50 64.61 -4.28 50.46
C GLN A 50 63.63 -3.18 50.05
N GLN A 51 63.92 -1.92 50.36
CA GLN A 51 63.12 -0.78 49.90
C GLN A 51 63.16 -0.65 48.38
N GLU A 52 64.35 -0.78 47.78
CA GLU A 52 64.53 -0.78 46.32
C GLU A 52 63.74 -1.91 45.65
N GLN A 53 63.81 -3.14 46.20
CA GLN A 53 63.03 -4.28 45.69
C GLN A 53 61.51 -4.08 45.80
N LEU A 54 61.03 -3.47 46.89
CA LEU A 54 59.61 -3.16 47.06
C LEU A 54 59.15 -2.09 46.07
N TYR A 55 59.96 -1.05 45.87
CA TYR A 55 59.68 0.01 44.90
C TYR A 55 59.62 -0.52 43.46
N ASP A 56 60.56 -1.38 43.07
CA ASP A 56 60.55 -2.03 41.76
C ASP A 56 59.33 -2.93 41.57
N ALA A 57 58.96 -3.70 42.60
CA ALA A 57 57.79 -4.56 42.57
C ALA A 57 56.49 -3.76 42.47
N GLU A 58 56.35 -2.68 43.24
CA GLU A 58 55.19 -1.78 43.20
C GLU A 58 55.07 -1.09 41.85
N THR A 59 56.18 -0.57 41.32
CA THR A 59 56.24 0.04 39.98
C THR A 59 55.81 -0.95 38.90
N LYS A 60 56.29 -2.21 38.97
CA LYS A 60 55.86 -3.27 38.05
C LYS A 60 54.37 -3.58 38.20
N HIS A 61 53.86 -3.80 39.41
CA HIS A 61 52.44 -4.09 39.64
C HIS A 61 51.54 -2.94 39.18
N TRP A 62 51.94 -1.70 39.45
CA TRP A 62 51.20 -0.53 39.00
C TRP A 62 51.18 -0.47 37.46
N SER A 63 52.30 -0.74 36.80
CA SER A 63 52.36 -0.81 35.33
C SER A 63 51.45 -1.89 34.74
N GLU A 64 51.41 -3.08 35.37
CA GLU A 64 50.53 -4.18 34.98
C GLU A 64 49.06 -3.85 35.22
N LEU A 65 48.73 -3.23 36.36
CA LEU A 65 47.37 -2.76 36.67
C LEU A 65 46.91 -1.70 35.66
N GLN A 66 47.77 -0.75 35.30
CA GLN A 66 47.46 0.25 34.27
C GLN A 66 47.27 -0.41 32.90
N ALA A 67 48.05 -1.43 32.56
CA ALA A 67 47.87 -2.19 31.32
C ALA A 67 46.53 -2.96 31.31
N LEU A 68 46.16 -3.59 32.42
CA LEU A 68 44.86 -4.26 32.58
C LEU A 68 43.69 -3.29 32.50
N LYS A 69 43.81 -2.11 33.13
CA LYS A 69 42.78 -1.05 33.03
C LYS A 69 42.61 -0.55 31.60
N ARG A 70 43.71 -0.34 30.86
CA ARG A 70 43.64 0.02 29.43
C ARG A 70 42.93 -1.07 28.63
N LYS A 71 43.33 -2.33 28.81
CA LYS A 71 42.70 -3.47 28.13
C LYS A 71 41.21 -3.63 28.48
N LEU A 72 40.83 -3.39 29.74
CA LEU A 72 39.44 -3.40 30.16
C LEU A 72 38.63 -2.31 29.45
N ASN A 73 39.17 -1.08 29.37
CA ASN A 73 38.51 0.01 28.67
C ASN A 73 38.39 -0.25 27.16
N GLU A 74 39.44 -0.82 26.54
CA GLU A 74 39.42 -1.23 25.13
C GLU A 74 38.33 -2.27 24.86
N LEU A 75 38.26 -3.32 25.70
CA LEU A 75 37.22 -4.35 25.58
C LEU A 75 35.81 -3.79 25.83
N GLN A 76 35.67 -2.85 26.77
CA GLN A 76 34.38 -2.19 27.01
C GLN A 76 33.91 -1.37 25.81
N GLU A 77 34.83 -0.69 25.12
CA GLU A 77 34.50 0.06 23.90
C GLU A 77 34.21 -0.86 22.71
N GLU A 78 34.92 -1.98 22.60
CA GLU A 78 34.64 -3.02 21.60
C GLU A 78 33.24 -3.62 21.80
N ILE A 79 32.87 -3.97 23.03
CA ILE A 79 31.53 -4.46 23.37
C ILE A 79 30.46 -3.43 22.98
N ARG A 80 30.65 -2.15 23.36
CA ARG A 80 29.70 -1.08 23.01
C ARG A 80 29.52 -0.95 21.50
N THR A 81 30.60 -1.06 20.73
CA THR A 81 30.54 -0.98 19.26
C THR A 81 29.77 -2.16 18.68
N LEU A 82 30.01 -3.38 19.17
CA LEU A 82 29.30 -4.58 18.72
C LEU A 82 27.81 -4.56 19.06
N GLU A 83 27.43 -4.04 20.23
CA GLU A 83 26.03 -3.86 20.63
C GLU A 83 25.30 -2.90 19.67
N LEU A 84 25.92 -1.76 19.32
CA LEU A 84 25.35 -0.81 18.37
C LEU A 84 25.19 -1.42 16.97
N ASP A 85 26.19 -2.16 16.49
CA ASP A 85 26.13 -2.85 15.20
C ASP A 85 25.03 -3.91 15.17
N GLN A 86 24.85 -4.65 16.28
CA GLN A 86 23.77 -5.62 16.42
C GLN A 86 22.40 -4.95 16.38
N GLU A 87 22.19 -3.84 17.10
CA GLU A 87 20.94 -3.08 17.07
C GLU A 87 20.59 -2.61 15.65
N LEU A 88 21.57 -2.04 14.93
CA LEU A 88 21.39 -1.59 13.56
C LEU A 88 21.05 -2.74 12.60
N GLN A 89 21.63 -3.92 12.80
CA GLN A 89 21.29 -5.11 12.01
C GLN A 89 19.87 -5.59 12.30
N VAL A 90 19.45 -5.61 13.57
CA VAL A 90 18.09 -5.98 13.98
C VAL A 90 17.07 -5.01 13.39
N GLU A 91 17.31 -3.70 13.46
CA GLU A 91 16.44 -2.68 12.88
C GLU A 91 16.26 -2.89 11.36
N LYS A 92 17.36 -3.07 10.62
CA LYS A 92 17.34 -3.33 9.17
C LYS A 92 16.53 -4.58 8.83
N LEU A 93 16.69 -5.66 9.60
CA LEU A 93 15.94 -6.90 9.39
C LEU A 93 14.45 -6.73 9.67
N LEU A 94 14.09 -6.03 10.76
CA LEU A 94 12.69 -5.74 11.08
C LEU A 94 12.02 -4.92 9.98
N THR A 95 12.69 -3.88 9.46
CA THR A 95 12.16 -3.08 8.34
C THR A 95 11.94 -3.94 7.08
N GLN A 96 12.88 -4.84 6.75
CA GLN A 96 12.73 -5.73 5.59
C GLN A 96 11.57 -6.71 5.76
N VAL A 97 11.39 -7.28 6.95
CA VAL A 97 10.26 -8.19 7.25
C VAL A 97 8.92 -7.46 7.14
N GLN A 98 8.83 -6.24 7.71
CA GLN A 98 7.63 -5.41 7.60
C GLN A 98 7.30 -5.07 6.13
N LEU A 99 8.30 -4.68 5.33
CA LEU A 99 8.11 -4.41 3.90
C LEU A 99 7.64 -5.64 3.14
N ARG A 100 8.19 -6.83 3.44
CA ARG A 100 7.72 -8.09 2.85
C ARG A 100 6.26 -8.37 3.20
N ALA A 101 5.88 -8.22 4.46
CA ALA A 101 4.50 -8.42 4.92
C ALA A 101 3.52 -7.45 4.23
N ILE A 102 3.86 -6.16 4.13
CA ILE A 102 3.05 -5.17 3.41
C ILE A 102 2.90 -5.53 1.93
N ASN A 103 3.99 -5.93 1.27
CA ASN A 103 3.95 -6.33 -0.13
C ASN A 103 3.13 -7.61 -0.35
N GLU A 104 3.20 -8.56 0.57
CA GLU A 104 2.38 -9.77 0.51
C GLU A 104 0.89 -9.46 0.71
N GLN A 105 0.53 -8.60 1.66
CA GLN A 105 -0.83 -8.13 1.84
C GLN A 105 -1.37 -7.43 0.58
N ARG A 106 -0.57 -6.56 -0.05
CA ARG A 106 -0.92 -5.92 -1.33
C ARG A 106 -1.15 -6.95 -2.42
N ARG A 107 -0.25 -7.93 -2.57
CA ARG A 107 -0.39 -9.03 -3.54
C ARG A 107 -1.63 -9.88 -3.27
N ALA A 108 -1.94 -10.17 -2.00
CA ALA A 108 -3.14 -10.89 -1.61
C ALA A 108 -4.42 -10.10 -1.95
N ALA A 109 -4.44 -8.80 -1.66
CA ALA A 109 -5.56 -7.93 -2.03
C ALA A 109 -5.74 -7.83 -3.55
N THR A 110 -4.65 -7.70 -4.33
CA THR A 110 -4.71 -7.75 -5.79
C THR A 110 -5.22 -9.10 -6.30
N ARG A 111 -4.73 -10.22 -5.77
CA ARG A 111 -5.22 -11.57 -6.14
C ARG A 111 -6.71 -11.73 -5.85
N ARG A 112 -7.18 -11.23 -4.71
CA ARG A 112 -8.61 -11.23 -4.38
C ARG A 112 -9.42 -10.38 -5.35
N ARG A 113 -8.99 -9.15 -5.65
CA ARG A 113 -9.65 -8.29 -6.66
C ARG A 113 -9.69 -8.94 -8.03
N VAL A 114 -8.60 -9.57 -8.48
CA VAL A 114 -8.55 -10.27 -9.77
C VAL A 114 -9.44 -11.51 -9.76
N LYS A 115 -9.50 -12.25 -8.65
CA LYS A 115 -10.41 -13.40 -8.52
C LYS A 115 -11.87 -12.97 -8.55
N ASP A 116 -12.20 -11.93 -7.79
CA ASP A 116 -13.57 -11.43 -7.62
C ASP A 116 -14.06 -10.72 -8.90
N ASN A 117 -13.18 -10.01 -9.61
CA ASN A 117 -13.51 -9.29 -10.85
C ASN A 117 -13.12 -10.04 -12.13
N GLY A 118 -12.48 -11.20 -12.04
CA GLY A 118 -11.91 -11.92 -13.19
C GLY A 118 -12.94 -12.24 -14.27
N PRO A 119 -14.09 -12.84 -13.92
CA PRO A 119 -15.18 -13.08 -14.87
C PRO A 119 -15.67 -11.79 -15.55
N PHE A 120 -15.88 -10.72 -14.77
CA PHE A 120 -16.26 -9.41 -15.30
C PHE A 120 -15.23 -8.83 -16.26
N LEU A 121 -13.94 -8.86 -15.91
CA LEU A 121 -12.88 -8.33 -16.76
C LEU A 121 -12.72 -9.14 -18.05
N GLN A 122 -12.95 -10.45 -18.01
CA GLN A 122 -12.94 -11.30 -19.21
C GLN A 122 -14.11 -10.96 -20.13
N GLU A 123 -15.31 -10.81 -19.57
CA GLU A 123 -16.51 -10.42 -20.32
C GLU A 123 -16.37 -9.01 -20.91
N PHE A 124 -15.91 -8.06 -20.10
CA PHE A 124 -15.62 -6.69 -20.51
C PHE A 124 -14.55 -6.65 -21.62
N ALA A 125 -13.48 -7.43 -21.51
CA ALA A 125 -12.44 -7.47 -22.54
C ALA A 125 -12.98 -7.95 -23.90
N SER A 126 -13.91 -8.90 -23.90
CA SER A 126 -14.61 -9.33 -25.12
C SER A 126 -15.39 -8.17 -25.73
N PHE A 127 -16.23 -7.51 -24.91
CA PHE A 127 -17.00 -6.33 -25.32
C PHE A 127 -16.11 -5.19 -25.86
N ALA A 128 -15.09 -4.79 -25.09
CA ALA A 128 -14.21 -3.68 -25.43
C ALA A 128 -13.45 -3.91 -26.74
N ALA A 129 -13.03 -5.15 -27.01
CA ALA A 129 -12.38 -5.50 -28.27
C ALA A 129 -13.30 -5.28 -29.49
N GLN A 130 -14.60 -5.58 -29.36
CA GLN A 130 -15.57 -5.41 -30.46
C GLN A 130 -15.73 -3.93 -30.82
N ILE A 131 -15.96 -3.07 -29.83
CA ILE A 131 -16.20 -1.65 -30.09
C ILE A 131 -14.92 -0.87 -30.44
N SER A 132 -13.76 -1.33 -29.93
CA SER A 132 -12.45 -0.77 -30.29
C SER A 132 -12.14 -0.99 -31.77
N ASP A 133 -12.42 -2.20 -32.28
CA ASP A 133 -12.14 -2.60 -33.67
C ASP A 133 -13.25 -2.18 -34.66
N ALA A 134 -14.26 -1.46 -34.19
CA ALA A 134 -15.45 -1.14 -34.98
C ALA A 134 -15.18 -0.18 -36.15
N GLU A 135 -15.56 -0.60 -37.36
CA GLU A 135 -15.53 0.21 -38.59
C GLU A 135 -16.73 1.18 -38.63
N GLY A 136 -16.67 2.19 -37.78
CA GLY A 136 -17.74 3.18 -37.62
C GLY A 136 -18.82 2.77 -36.63
N VAL A 137 -19.58 3.75 -36.17
CA VAL A 137 -20.67 3.58 -35.21
C VAL A 137 -21.85 4.42 -35.68
N VAL A 138 -23.00 3.79 -35.83
CA VAL A 138 -24.29 4.44 -36.11
C VAL A 138 -25.06 4.53 -34.80
N ILE A 139 -25.57 5.71 -34.48
CA ILE A 139 -26.29 5.98 -33.24
C ILE A 139 -27.78 6.10 -33.55
N TYR A 140 -28.62 5.49 -32.73
CA TYR A 140 -30.08 5.51 -32.82
C TYR A 140 -30.68 6.02 -31.52
N GLU A 141 -31.75 6.81 -31.62
CA GLU A 141 -32.58 7.22 -30.49
C GLU A 141 -33.66 6.18 -30.21
N GLY A 142 -33.76 5.74 -28.95
CA GLY A 142 -34.83 4.86 -28.49
C GLY A 142 -36.17 5.58 -28.42
N LEU A 143 -37.27 4.86 -28.62
CA LEU A 143 -38.61 5.44 -28.41
C LEU A 143 -38.78 5.81 -26.92
N PRO A 144 -39.58 6.83 -26.58
CA PRO A 144 -39.85 7.15 -25.18
C PRO A 144 -40.68 6.04 -24.52
N ARG A 145 -40.51 5.88 -23.20
CA ARG A 145 -41.35 5.01 -22.38
C ARG A 145 -42.80 5.51 -22.44
N GLY A 146 -43.76 4.61 -22.60
CA GLY A 146 -45.17 4.97 -22.68
C GLY A 146 -46.09 3.76 -22.65
N THR A 147 -47.39 4.03 -22.62
CA THR A 147 -48.42 2.99 -22.78
C THR A 147 -48.37 2.39 -24.19
N ALA A 148 -49.06 1.26 -24.40
CA ALA A 148 -49.15 0.67 -25.74
C ALA A 148 -49.82 1.63 -26.74
N GLU A 149 -50.79 2.42 -26.28
CA GLU A 149 -51.47 3.45 -27.05
C GLU A 149 -50.51 4.60 -27.43
N ASP A 150 -49.65 5.04 -26.50
CA ASP A 150 -48.64 6.06 -26.77
C ASP A 150 -47.64 5.60 -27.84
N LEU A 151 -47.11 4.37 -27.70
CA LEU A 151 -46.17 3.80 -28.64
C LEU A 151 -46.79 3.59 -30.02
N ALA A 152 -48.03 3.10 -30.10
CA ALA A 152 -48.76 2.97 -31.36
C ALA A 152 -48.95 4.33 -32.06
N ARG A 153 -49.24 5.39 -31.29
CA ARG A 153 -49.36 6.75 -31.80
C ARG A 153 -48.02 7.32 -32.28
N ILE A 154 -46.90 7.01 -31.62
CA ILE A 154 -45.57 7.43 -32.08
C ILE A 154 -45.19 6.70 -33.37
N LYS A 155 -45.37 5.37 -33.39
CA LYS A 155 -45.09 4.51 -34.55
C LYS A 155 -45.94 4.85 -35.78
N SER A 156 -47.13 5.44 -35.61
CA SER A 156 -47.94 5.91 -36.74
C SER A 156 -47.51 7.27 -37.30
N LYS A 157 -46.75 8.06 -36.53
CA LYS A 157 -46.28 9.39 -36.92
C LYS A 157 -44.82 9.42 -37.38
N SER A 158 -44.03 8.44 -36.99
CA SER A 158 -42.59 8.38 -37.26
C SER A 158 -42.21 7.00 -37.77
N GLU A 159 -41.25 6.96 -38.70
CA GLU A 159 -40.67 5.68 -39.11
C GLU A 159 -39.80 5.12 -37.98
N THR A 160 -40.04 3.86 -37.65
CA THR A 160 -39.31 3.13 -36.60
C THR A 160 -38.65 1.89 -37.18
N ILE A 161 -37.67 1.40 -36.44
CA ILE A 161 -36.98 0.13 -36.69
C ILE A 161 -36.88 -0.64 -35.38
N GLN A 162 -36.81 -1.96 -35.48
CA GLN A 162 -36.54 -2.82 -34.33
C GLN A 162 -35.10 -3.31 -34.41
N ILE A 163 -34.34 -3.13 -33.33
CA ILE A 163 -32.98 -3.65 -33.18
C ILE A 163 -32.98 -4.51 -31.91
N ASP A 164 -32.72 -5.82 -32.08
CA ASP A 164 -32.72 -6.83 -31.01
C ASP A 164 -33.99 -6.88 -30.14
N GLY A 165 -35.13 -6.53 -30.72
CA GLY A 165 -36.42 -6.51 -30.01
C GLY A 165 -36.81 -5.14 -29.45
N PHE A 166 -35.91 -4.14 -29.45
CA PHE A 166 -36.20 -2.78 -28.99
C PHE A 166 -36.54 -1.84 -30.14
N ASP A 167 -37.45 -0.91 -29.91
CA ASP A 167 -37.87 0.07 -30.92
C ASP A 167 -37.02 1.34 -30.88
N PHE A 168 -36.53 1.73 -32.06
CA PHE A 168 -35.78 2.96 -32.28
C PHE A 168 -36.41 3.79 -33.39
N TYR A 169 -36.16 5.10 -33.39
CA TYR A 169 -36.41 5.92 -34.57
C TYR A 169 -35.51 5.46 -35.72
N ARG A 170 -36.05 5.41 -36.95
CA ARG A 170 -35.33 4.88 -38.11
C ARG A 170 -34.15 5.76 -38.54
N GLU A 171 -34.30 7.08 -38.40
CA GLU A 171 -33.27 8.04 -38.78
C GLU A 171 -32.13 8.00 -37.75
N PRO A 172 -30.89 7.70 -38.16
CA PRO A 172 -29.77 7.65 -37.23
C PRO A 172 -29.36 9.06 -36.81
N LEU A 173 -28.94 9.19 -35.56
CA LEU A 173 -28.41 10.44 -35.03
C LEU A 173 -27.04 10.72 -35.66
N VAL A 174 -26.88 11.91 -36.25
CA VAL A 174 -25.63 12.34 -36.87
C VAL A 174 -24.71 12.94 -35.80
N GLY A 175 -23.87 12.11 -35.21
CA GLY A 175 -22.82 12.53 -34.29
C GLY A 175 -21.64 13.21 -35.02
N LYS A 176 -20.99 14.18 -34.37
CA LYS A 176 -19.69 14.68 -34.84
C LYS A 176 -18.65 13.54 -34.73
N PRO A 177 -17.63 13.45 -35.61
CA PRO A 177 -16.58 12.44 -35.48
C PRO A 177 -15.94 12.38 -34.08
N THR A 178 -15.73 13.54 -33.46
CA THR A 178 -15.20 13.66 -32.10
C THR A 178 -16.12 13.09 -31.02
N THR A 179 -17.44 13.06 -31.25
CA THR A 179 -18.39 12.42 -30.34
C THR A 179 -18.24 10.91 -30.38
N VAL A 180 -18.10 10.32 -31.58
CA VAL A 180 -17.92 8.87 -31.74
C VAL A 180 -16.61 8.41 -31.09
N GLU A 181 -15.53 9.17 -31.22
CA GLU A 181 -14.26 8.88 -30.57
C GLU A 181 -14.38 8.89 -29.04
N LYS A 182 -15.06 9.90 -28.46
CA LYS A 182 -15.31 9.98 -27.02
C LYS A 182 -16.18 8.84 -26.51
N LEU A 183 -17.21 8.44 -27.27
CA LEU A 183 -18.03 7.28 -26.94
C LEU A 183 -17.18 6.02 -26.94
N ARG A 184 -16.35 5.81 -27.97
CA ARG A 184 -15.45 4.65 -28.04
C ARG A 184 -14.47 4.63 -26.86
N GLU A 185 -13.84 5.76 -26.53
CA GLU A 185 -12.94 5.86 -25.38
C GLU A 185 -13.65 5.50 -24.08
N LEU A 186 -14.84 6.04 -23.85
CA LEU A 186 -15.63 5.77 -22.64
C LEU A 186 -16.02 4.30 -22.55
N LEU A 187 -16.50 3.72 -23.66
CA LEU A 187 -17.00 2.34 -23.72
C LEU A 187 -15.87 1.29 -23.71
N THR A 188 -14.63 1.66 -24.06
CA THR A 188 -13.47 0.76 -23.98
C THR A 188 -12.71 0.85 -22.66
N ASN A 189 -13.05 1.79 -21.79
CA ASN A 189 -12.44 1.90 -20.46
C ASN A 189 -13.18 1.03 -19.43
N TYR A 190 -12.55 -0.02 -18.92
CA TYR A 190 -13.17 -0.93 -17.94
C TYR A 190 -13.58 -0.24 -16.63
N GLN A 191 -12.94 0.87 -16.28
CA GLN A 191 -13.27 1.65 -15.08
C GLN A 191 -14.58 2.42 -15.22
N SER A 192 -15.12 2.51 -16.45
CA SER A 192 -16.44 3.05 -16.73
C SER A 192 -17.57 2.14 -16.26
N PHE A 193 -17.27 0.87 -15.95
CA PHE A 193 -18.27 -0.16 -15.74
C PHE A 193 -18.09 -0.90 -14.43
N SER A 194 -19.20 -1.48 -13.98
CA SER A 194 -19.27 -2.43 -12.88
C SER A 194 -20.13 -3.64 -13.31
N PRO A 195 -19.97 -4.80 -12.65
CA PRO A 195 -20.85 -5.94 -12.88
C PRO A 195 -22.31 -5.57 -12.62
N THR A 196 -23.23 -6.07 -13.44
CA THR A 196 -24.67 -5.79 -13.28
C THR A 196 -25.16 -6.26 -11.91
N LEU A 197 -25.78 -5.35 -11.15
CA LEU A 197 -26.29 -5.64 -9.81
C LEU A 197 -27.65 -6.38 -9.79
N GLY A 198 -27.99 -7.09 -10.87
CA GLY A 198 -29.28 -7.76 -11.07
C GLY A 198 -30.39 -6.84 -11.58
N ASP A 199 -31.63 -7.33 -11.48
CA ASP A 199 -32.81 -6.67 -12.05
C ASP A 199 -33.00 -5.24 -11.52
N LYS A 200 -33.21 -4.29 -12.44
CA LYS A 200 -33.41 -2.88 -12.12
C LYS A 200 -34.90 -2.53 -12.07
N PHE A 201 -35.30 -1.74 -11.08
CA PHE A 201 -36.69 -1.30 -10.87
C PHE A 201 -37.22 -0.27 -11.88
N CYS A 202 -36.56 -0.09 -13.02
CA CYS A 202 -37.03 0.83 -14.05
C CYS A 202 -38.14 0.22 -14.94
N GLY A 203 -38.82 -0.86 -14.52
CA GLY A 203 -39.88 -1.48 -15.32
C GLY A 203 -39.37 -2.29 -16.52
N GLY A 204 -38.15 -2.82 -16.43
CA GLY A 204 -37.46 -3.55 -17.48
C GLY A 204 -36.44 -2.69 -18.24
N PHE A 205 -35.51 -3.37 -18.92
CA PHE A 205 -34.49 -2.69 -19.73
C PHE A 205 -35.14 -1.98 -20.92
N HIS A 206 -34.90 -0.68 -21.02
CA HIS A 206 -35.46 0.19 -22.05
C HIS A 206 -34.35 1.10 -22.57
N PRO A 207 -33.76 0.79 -23.73
CA PRO A 207 -32.65 1.57 -24.22
C PRO A 207 -33.12 2.90 -24.77
N ASP A 208 -32.54 3.97 -24.25
CA ASP A 208 -32.74 5.32 -24.76
C ASP A 208 -31.77 5.61 -25.92
N ILE A 209 -30.67 4.86 -26.02
CA ILE A 209 -29.67 4.94 -27.09
C ILE A 209 -29.33 3.54 -27.60
N GLY A 210 -29.32 3.37 -28.92
CA GLY A 210 -28.81 2.19 -29.60
C GLY A 210 -27.58 2.54 -30.43
N LEU A 211 -26.50 1.77 -30.29
CA LEU A 211 -25.31 1.86 -31.11
C LEU A 211 -25.25 0.64 -32.00
N ARG A 212 -25.06 0.83 -33.30
CA ARG A 212 -24.87 -0.24 -34.27
C ARG A 212 -23.53 -0.08 -34.95
N TYR A 213 -22.74 -1.15 -34.96
CA TYR A 213 -21.41 -1.15 -35.53
C TYR A 213 -21.03 -2.52 -36.06
N THR A 214 -20.01 -2.56 -36.91
CA THR A 214 -19.45 -3.82 -37.42
C THR A 214 -18.08 -4.03 -36.80
N ALA A 215 -17.89 -5.16 -36.14
CA ALA A 215 -16.63 -5.57 -35.54
C ALA A 215 -16.20 -6.92 -36.12
N LYS A 216 -15.01 -6.96 -36.75
CA LYS A 216 -14.48 -8.18 -37.39
C LYS A 216 -15.46 -8.84 -38.37
N GLY A 217 -16.18 -8.02 -39.13
CA GLY A 217 -17.18 -8.47 -40.11
C GLY A 217 -18.50 -8.98 -39.53
N LYS A 218 -18.71 -8.86 -38.21
CA LYS A 218 -20.00 -9.17 -37.55
C LYS A 218 -20.68 -7.88 -37.11
N GLU A 219 -21.98 -7.79 -37.33
CA GLU A 219 -22.80 -6.72 -36.78
C GLU A 219 -22.96 -6.92 -35.26
N ALA A 220 -22.81 -5.83 -34.53
CA ALA A 220 -22.93 -5.76 -33.08
C ALA A 220 -23.78 -4.55 -32.70
N HIS A 221 -24.55 -4.72 -31.63
CA HIS A 221 -25.44 -3.70 -31.11
C HIS A 221 -25.14 -3.44 -29.64
N THR A 222 -25.04 -2.18 -29.24
CA THR A 222 -24.90 -1.77 -27.84
C THR A 222 -26.03 -0.82 -27.47
N HIS A 223 -26.83 -1.24 -26.52
CA HIS A 223 -28.04 -0.57 -26.05
C HIS A 223 -27.76 0.05 -24.69
N VAL A 224 -28.13 1.31 -24.48
CA VAL A 224 -27.89 2.04 -23.23
C VAL A 224 -29.20 2.57 -22.68
N CYS A 225 -29.52 2.19 -21.44
CA CYS A 225 -30.64 2.75 -20.69
C CYS A 225 -30.14 3.88 -19.78
N LEU A 226 -30.42 5.13 -20.14
CA LEU A 226 -30.04 6.30 -19.34
C LEU A 226 -30.77 6.35 -17.99
N GLY A 227 -31.94 5.72 -17.88
CA GLY A 227 -32.72 5.70 -16.64
C GLY A 227 -32.18 4.81 -15.51
N CYS A 228 -31.52 3.68 -15.84
CA CYS A 228 -30.97 2.75 -14.85
C CYS A 228 -29.46 2.51 -14.97
N PHE A 229 -28.81 3.22 -15.91
CA PHE A 229 -27.37 3.18 -16.16
C PHE A 229 -26.86 1.83 -16.69
N GLU A 230 -27.77 0.97 -17.12
CA GLU A 230 -27.45 -0.33 -17.68
C GLU A 230 -27.06 -0.22 -19.15
N ILE A 231 -26.07 -1.01 -19.54
CA ILE A 231 -25.66 -1.23 -20.92
C ILE A 231 -25.86 -2.70 -21.28
N LEU A 232 -26.41 -2.96 -22.45
CA LEU A 232 -26.59 -4.30 -22.99
C LEU A 232 -25.93 -4.36 -24.37
N THR A 233 -24.90 -5.18 -24.53
CA THR A 233 -24.26 -5.42 -25.82
C THR A 233 -24.61 -6.81 -26.35
N ILE A 234 -24.93 -6.88 -27.64
CA ILE A 234 -25.32 -8.09 -28.36
C ILE A 234 -24.40 -8.26 -29.56
N VAL A 235 -23.72 -9.41 -29.64
CA VAL A 235 -22.80 -9.77 -30.72
C VAL A 235 -23.13 -11.16 -31.21
N GLY A 236 -23.89 -11.26 -32.31
CA GLY A 236 -24.48 -12.54 -32.72
C GLY A 236 -25.46 -13.05 -31.66
N GLU A 237 -25.15 -14.18 -31.03
CA GLU A 237 -25.97 -14.78 -29.96
C GLU A 237 -25.48 -14.40 -28.54
N GLU A 238 -24.28 -13.81 -28.43
CA GLU A 238 -23.69 -13.43 -27.15
C GLU A 238 -24.33 -12.14 -26.62
N ARG A 239 -24.62 -12.12 -25.33
CA ARG A 239 -25.19 -10.97 -24.62
C ARG A 239 -24.34 -10.64 -23.42
N HIS A 240 -23.98 -9.37 -23.30
CA HIS A 240 -23.18 -8.82 -22.21
C HIS A 240 -23.92 -7.67 -21.57
N SER A 241 -24.11 -7.70 -20.25
CA SER A 241 -24.71 -6.60 -19.50
C SER A 241 -23.70 -6.06 -18.50
N PHE A 242 -23.67 -4.73 -18.37
CA PHE A 242 -22.87 -4.03 -17.38
C PHE A 242 -23.66 -2.83 -16.84
N ASP A 243 -23.26 -2.32 -15.68
CA ASP A 243 -23.73 -1.03 -15.17
C ASP A 243 -22.64 0.02 -15.35
N PHE A 244 -22.99 1.23 -15.80
CA PHE A 244 -22.08 2.37 -15.74
C PHE A 244 -21.78 2.75 -14.28
N ASP A 245 -20.53 3.12 -14.02
CA ASP A 245 -20.21 3.90 -12.83
C ASP A 245 -20.90 5.27 -12.91
N PHE A 246 -21.45 5.74 -11.79
CA PHE A 246 -22.26 6.97 -11.75
C PHE A 246 -21.50 8.21 -12.26
N ALA A 247 -20.21 8.35 -11.96
CA ALA A 247 -19.43 9.49 -12.44
C ALA A 247 -19.21 9.40 -13.96
N VAL A 248 -19.11 8.18 -14.50
CA VAL A 248 -18.97 7.97 -15.94
C VAL A 248 -20.30 8.13 -16.68
N TRP A 249 -21.41 7.74 -16.05
CA TRP A 249 -22.74 7.95 -16.61
C TRP A 249 -23.00 9.44 -16.93
N ASN A 250 -22.64 10.36 -16.04
CA ASN A 250 -22.79 11.79 -16.30
C ASN A 250 -22.03 12.22 -17.58
N ARG A 251 -20.79 11.74 -17.75
CA ARG A 251 -20.00 12.02 -18.96
C ARG A 251 -20.65 11.42 -20.20
N PHE A 252 -21.21 10.21 -20.09
CA PHE A 252 -21.95 9.59 -21.19
C PHE A 252 -23.20 10.40 -21.55
N ALA A 253 -23.96 10.85 -20.55
CA ALA A 253 -25.14 11.69 -20.73
C ALA A 253 -24.80 13.03 -21.42
N ASP A 254 -23.70 13.68 -21.05
CA ASP A 254 -23.22 14.90 -21.72
C ASP A 254 -22.88 14.66 -23.19
N ILE A 255 -22.21 13.54 -23.47
CA ILE A 255 -21.87 13.14 -24.85
C ILE A 255 -23.15 12.86 -25.64
N ALA A 256 -24.09 12.12 -25.05
CA ALA A 256 -25.37 11.81 -25.66
C ALA A 256 -26.20 13.07 -25.93
N GLU A 257 -26.31 13.99 -24.98
CA GLU A 257 -27.00 15.26 -25.15
C GLU A 257 -26.40 16.06 -26.32
N SER A 258 -25.07 16.07 -26.46
CA SER A 258 -24.42 16.74 -27.60
C SER A 258 -24.80 16.15 -28.98
N VAL A 259 -25.23 14.88 -29.00
CA VAL A 259 -25.77 14.22 -30.20
C VAL A 259 -27.25 14.59 -30.38
N PHE A 260 -28.03 14.55 -29.30
CA PHE A 260 -29.47 14.84 -29.33
C PHE A 260 -29.82 16.29 -29.65
N VAL A 261 -29.06 17.28 -29.17
CA VAL A 261 -29.37 18.72 -29.37
C VAL A 261 -29.39 19.13 -30.85
N ASN A 262 -28.74 18.37 -31.73
CA ASN A 262 -28.81 18.63 -33.17
C ASN A 262 -30.08 18.05 -33.82
N HIS A 263 -30.79 17.13 -33.15
CA HIS A 263 -32.11 16.67 -33.54
C HIS A 263 -33.16 17.58 -32.89
N LYS A 264 -33.65 18.57 -33.63
CA LYS A 264 -34.87 19.31 -33.27
C LYS A 264 -36.10 18.39 -33.37
N PHE A 265 -36.20 17.37 -32.54
CA PHE A 265 -37.51 16.89 -32.16
C PHE A 265 -37.97 17.74 -30.99
N GLU A 266 -39.10 18.41 -31.15
CA GLU A 266 -39.84 19.01 -30.04
C GLU A 266 -40.26 17.86 -29.11
N HIS A 267 -39.34 17.44 -28.24
CA HIS A 267 -39.60 16.41 -27.24
C HIS A 267 -40.64 16.97 -26.26
N PRO A 268 -41.86 16.42 -26.19
CA PRO A 268 -42.91 16.99 -25.34
C PRO A 268 -42.69 16.73 -23.83
N LEU A 269 -41.57 16.12 -23.43
CA LEU A 269 -41.42 15.48 -22.11
C LEU A 269 -40.31 16.03 -21.22
N ARG A 270 -39.70 17.18 -21.54
CA ARG A 270 -38.84 17.90 -20.59
C ARG A 270 -39.23 19.37 -20.50
N THR A 271 -40.33 19.64 -19.81
CA THR A 271 -40.44 20.93 -19.11
C THR A 271 -39.55 20.88 -17.87
N PRO A 272 -38.62 21.83 -17.66
CA PRO A 272 -37.69 21.86 -16.51
C PRO A 272 -38.33 21.99 -15.10
N GLN A 273 -39.60 21.64 -14.90
CA GLN A 273 -40.37 21.98 -13.70
C GLN A 273 -40.60 20.81 -12.72
N ASP A 274 -40.24 19.57 -13.06
CA ASP A 274 -40.47 18.41 -12.17
C ASP A 274 -39.21 17.95 -11.43
N SER A 275 -38.42 18.88 -10.85
CA SER A 275 -37.51 18.49 -9.77
C SER A 275 -38.33 18.30 -8.50
N PRO A 276 -38.39 17.10 -7.89
CA PRO A 276 -39.05 16.95 -6.61
C PRO A 276 -38.25 17.74 -5.58
N ASP A 277 -38.93 18.73 -5.04
CA ASP A 277 -38.61 19.51 -3.86
C ASP A 277 -37.81 18.69 -2.84
N THR A 278 -36.61 19.17 -2.53
CA THR A 278 -35.87 18.78 -1.33
C THR A 278 -36.75 19.06 -0.11
N ARG A 279 -37.28 17.99 0.49
CA ARG A 279 -37.73 17.97 1.89
C ARG A 279 -36.88 16.99 2.68
#